data_AF-A0A2G6JK09-F1
#
_entry.id   AF-A0A2G6JK09-F1
#
_cell.length_a   1.000
_cell.length_b   1.000
_cell.length_c   1.000
_cell.angle_alpha   90.00
_cell.angle_beta   90.00
_cell.angle_gamma   90.00
#
_symmetry.space_group_name_H-M   'P 1'
#
loop_
_entity.id
_entity.type
_entity.pdbx_description
1 polymer ?
#
loop_
_entity_poly.entity_id
_entity_poly.type
_entity_poly.pdbx_seq_one_letter_code
_entity_poly.pdbx_strand_id
1 'polypeptide(L)'
;MIFRNTLAALLVALTSSMAFADQNSLFIQNYLNSFASRDAQGIYNLIHWEGVDKQSRRSLQKFIRSGFKGRQIRRIYIEDVPADFNPSYVQDGQRYELNLKPTGQLNIVYISNKGKRTSSQLFVGEHNGRLKIGSAIVAPESVACSDDKSC
;
A
#
# COMPACT_ATOMS: atom_id res chain seq x y z
N MET A 1 -13.37 -41.28 -22.94
CA MET A 1 -12.18 -40.47 -22.57
C MET A 1 -12.55 -38.98 -22.48
N ILE A 2 -13.45 -38.58 -21.57
CA ILE A 2 -13.83 -37.14 -21.41
C ILE A 2 -13.81 -36.70 -19.94
N PHE A 3 -13.87 -37.63 -18.98
CA PHE A 3 -13.90 -37.34 -17.54
C PHE A 3 -12.53 -37.10 -16.88
N ARG A 4 -11.41 -37.24 -17.61
CA ARG A 4 -10.06 -37.04 -17.04
C ARG A 4 -9.53 -35.61 -17.17
N ASN A 5 -10.07 -34.80 -18.09
CA ASN A 5 -9.54 -33.46 -18.37
C ASN A 5 -10.23 -32.33 -17.59
N THR A 6 -11.40 -32.57 -16.97
CA THR A 6 -12.12 -31.56 -16.19
C THR A 6 -11.63 -31.42 -14.75
N LEU A 7 -10.99 -32.45 -14.19
CA LEU A 7 -10.52 -32.44 -12.79
C LEU A 7 -9.26 -31.59 -12.59
N ALA A 8 -8.41 -31.47 -13.62
CA ALA A 8 -7.18 -30.69 -13.54
C ALA A 8 -7.42 -29.18 -13.53
N ALA A 9 -8.46 -28.69 -14.22
CA ALA A 9 -8.79 -27.27 -14.28
C ALA A 9 -9.36 -26.73 -12.95
N LEU A 10 -10.06 -27.56 -12.17
CA LEU A 10 -10.64 -27.16 -10.89
C LEU A 10 -9.57 -26.99 -9.79
N LEU A 11 -8.52 -27.82 -9.81
CA LEU A 11 -7.42 -27.76 -8.84
C LEU A 11 -6.53 -26.52 -9.01
N VAL A 12 -6.28 -26.08 -10.24
CA VAL A 12 -5.46 -24.88 -10.53
C VAL A 12 -6.17 -23.59 -10.08
N ALA A 13 -7.50 -23.53 -10.15
CA ALA A 13 -8.28 -22.36 -9.73
C ALA A 13 -8.38 -22.23 -8.19
N LEU A 14 -8.29 -23.35 -7.45
CA LEU A 14 -8.28 -23.35 -5.98
C LEU A 14 -6.92 -22.96 -5.39
N THR A 15 -5.82 -23.26 -6.08
CA THR A 15 -4.47 -22.91 -5.60
C THR A 15 -4.14 -21.42 -5.75
N SER A 16 -4.70 -20.74 -6.75
CA SER A 16 -4.42 -19.31 -6.99
C SER A 16 -5.10 -18.41 -5.95
N SER A 17 -6.28 -18.78 -5.46
CA SER A 17 -7.03 -17.99 -4.47
C SER A 17 -6.45 -18.10 -3.06
N MET A 18 -5.79 -19.20 -2.71
CA MET A 18 -5.06 -19.33 -1.44
C MET A 18 -3.80 -18.45 -1.39
N ALA A 19 -3.07 -18.33 -2.51
CA ALA A 19 -1.83 -17.56 -2.56
C ALA A 19 -2.02 -16.06 -2.25
N PHE A 20 -3.11 -15.45 -2.75
CA PHE A 20 -3.42 -14.03 -2.49
C PHE A 20 -3.95 -13.80 -1.06
N ALA A 21 -4.79 -14.69 -0.55
CA ALA A 21 -5.30 -14.60 0.82
C ALA A 21 -4.16 -14.73 1.86
N ASP A 22 -3.18 -15.60 1.57
CA ASP A 22 -1.99 -15.81 2.39
C ASP A 22 -1.06 -14.59 2.38
N GLN A 23 -0.81 -14.00 1.21
CA GLN A 23 -0.01 -12.77 1.08
C GLN A 23 -0.62 -11.56 1.82
N ASN A 24 -1.93 -11.35 1.68
CA ASN A 24 -2.64 -10.28 2.40
C ASN A 24 -2.57 -10.48 3.91
N SER A 25 -2.77 -11.71 4.37
CA SER A 25 -2.72 -12.07 5.79
C SER A 25 -1.33 -11.86 6.37
N LEU A 26 -0.28 -12.33 5.69
CA LEU A 26 1.11 -12.14 6.10
C LEU A 26 1.50 -10.66 6.14
N PHE A 27 1.11 -9.88 5.13
CA PHE A 27 1.37 -8.45 5.08
C PHE A 27 0.70 -7.72 6.26
N ILE A 28 -0.58 -7.99 6.51
CA ILE A 28 -1.32 -7.40 7.63
C ILE A 28 -0.69 -7.78 8.97
N GLN A 29 -0.30 -9.04 9.16
CA GLN A 29 0.37 -9.51 10.37
C GLN A 29 1.71 -8.79 10.59
N ASN A 30 2.53 -8.66 9.55
CA ASN A 30 3.80 -7.93 9.64
C ASN A 30 3.58 -6.46 10.03
N TYR A 31 2.54 -5.82 9.48
CA TYR A 31 2.17 -4.46 9.87
C TYR A 31 1.75 -4.38 11.34
N LEU A 32 0.86 -5.27 11.79
CA LEU A 32 0.37 -5.33 13.16
C LEU A 32 1.49 -5.59 14.17
N ASN A 33 2.37 -6.55 13.87
CA ASN A 33 3.50 -6.89 14.72
C ASN A 33 4.44 -5.70 14.87
N SER A 34 4.79 -5.04 13.75
CA SER A 34 5.62 -3.83 13.76
C SER A 34 4.94 -2.69 14.52
N PHE A 35 3.63 -2.54 14.41
CA PHE A 35 2.90 -1.50 15.12
C PHE A 35 2.83 -1.75 16.63
N ALA A 36 2.54 -2.98 17.04
CA ALA A 36 2.46 -3.38 18.44
C ALA A 36 3.81 -3.26 19.15
N SER A 37 4.91 -3.61 18.46
CA SER A 37 6.28 -3.49 18.98
C SER A 37 6.86 -2.08 18.88
N ARG A 38 6.12 -1.11 18.32
CA ARG A 38 6.60 0.25 18.01
C ARG A 38 7.82 0.27 17.08
N ASP A 39 7.95 -0.74 16.24
CA ASP A 39 9.01 -0.86 15.24
C ASP A 39 8.66 -0.07 13.97
N ALA A 40 9.15 1.17 13.93
CA ALA A 40 9.03 2.02 12.74
C ALA A 40 9.70 1.38 11.51
N GLN A 41 10.84 0.72 11.70
CA GLN A 41 11.63 0.16 10.61
C GLN A 41 10.90 -1.03 9.98
N GLY A 42 10.24 -1.86 10.79
CA GLY A 42 9.33 -2.92 10.33
C GLY A 42 8.26 -2.38 9.40
N ILE A 43 7.60 -1.27 9.74
CA ILE A 43 6.62 -0.62 8.86
C ILE A 43 7.30 -0.03 7.61
N TYR A 44 8.48 0.58 7.74
CA TYR A 44 9.21 1.12 6.58
C TYR A 44 9.58 0.04 5.56
N ASN A 45 9.87 -1.17 6.01
CA ASN A 45 10.20 -2.30 5.14
C ASN A 45 8.98 -2.78 4.34
N LEU A 46 7.76 -2.40 4.73
CA LEU A 46 6.53 -2.68 3.98
C LEU A 46 6.26 -1.65 2.87
N ILE A 47 7.03 -0.57 2.80
CA ILE A 47 6.83 0.53 1.85
C ILE A 47 7.72 0.33 0.63
N HIS A 48 7.16 0.59 -0.56
CA HIS A 48 7.93 0.71 -1.78
C HIS A 48 8.50 2.14 -1.88
N TRP A 49 9.83 2.26 -1.80
CA TRP A 49 10.55 3.55 -1.67
C TRP A 49 11.20 4.05 -2.97
N GLU A 50 11.13 3.27 -4.03
CA GLU A 50 11.72 3.62 -5.32
C GLU A 50 11.07 4.89 -5.88
N GLY A 51 11.87 5.79 -6.44
CA GLY A 51 11.41 7.08 -6.96
C GLY A 51 10.97 8.12 -5.91
N VAL A 52 10.84 7.74 -4.63
CA VAL A 52 10.36 8.66 -3.58
C VAL A 52 11.45 9.66 -3.22
N ASP A 53 11.13 10.94 -3.38
CA ASP A 53 12.04 12.04 -3.03
C ASP A 53 12.29 12.13 -1.51
N LYS A 54 13.35 12.85 -1.15
CA LYS A 54 13.80 12.96 0.24
C LYS A 54 12.77 13.63 1.16
N GLN A 55 12.02 14.60 0.67
CA GLN A 55 11.02 15.33 1.45
C GLN A 55 9.79 14.45 1.70
N SER A 56 9.25 13.83 0.65
CA SER A 56 8.12 12.90 0.76
C SER A 56 8.46 11.72 1.67
N ARG A 57 9.67 11.16 1.54
CA ARG A 57 10.17 10.11 2.44
C ARG A 57 10.15 10.55 3.90
N ARG A 58 10.69 11.74 4.21
CA ARG A 58 10.70 12.28 5.58
C ARG A 58 9.29 12.51 6.12
N SER A 59 8.38 13.04 5.29
CA SER A 59 6.99 13.26 5.65
C SER A 59 6.26 11.96 5.99
N LEU A 60 6.43 10.92 5.15
CA LEU A 60 5.83 9.61 5.38
C LEU A 60 6.38 8.93 6.64
N GLN A 61 7.70 8.98 6.84
CA GLN A 61 8.34 8.48 8.07
C GLN A 61 7.82 9.21 9.32
N LYS A 62 7.65 10.53 9.26
CA LYS A 62 7.08 11.33 10.36
C LYS A 62 5.63 10.93 10.64
N PHE A 63 4.82 10.74 9.60
CA PHE A 63 3.44 10.28 9.72
C PHE A 63 3.36 8.92 10.43
N ILE A 64 4.15 7.93 10.02
CA ILE A 64 4.19 6.59 10.61
C ILE A 64 4.63 6.65 12.08
N ARG A 65 5.70 7.39 12.40
CA ARG A 65 6.16 7.54 13.80
C ARG A 65 5.13 8.21 14.68
N SER A 66 4.36 9.16 14.15
CA SER A 66 3.22 9.75 14.88
C SER A 66 2.10 8.74 15.14
N GLY A 67 2.07 7.64 14.38
CA GLY A 67 1.23 6.45 14.58
C GLY A 67 1.32 5.90 15.98
N PHE A 68 2.55 5.70 16.45
CA PHE A 68 2.82 5.06 17.73
C PHE A 68 2.47 5.91 18.94
N LYS A 69 2.22 7.22 18.76
CA LYS A 69 1.93 8.17 19.84
C LYS A 69 0.46 8.14 20.23
N GLY A 70 0.00 7.01 20.77
CA GLY A 70 -1.32 6.92 21.38
C GLY A 70 -2.47 6.65 20.41
N ARG A 71 -2.18 5.89 19.34
CA ARG A 71 -3.23 5.25 18.55
C ARG A 71 -3.21 3.76 18.83
N GLN A 72 -4.38 3.18 18.99
CA GLN A 72 -4.55 1.74 19.03
C GLN A 72 -5.23 1.30 17.74
N ILE A 73 -4.65 0.33 17.03
CA ILE A 73 -5.31 -0.27 15.88
C ILE A 73 -6.45 -1.15 16.40
N ARG A 74 -7.67 -0.90 15.92
CA ARG A 74 -8.84 -1.74 16.20
C ARG A 74 -9.14 -2.73 15.09
N ARG A 75 -8.90 -2.31 13.85
CA ARG A 75 -9.11 -3.14 12.67
C ARG A 75 -8.16 -2.72 11.58
N ILE A 76 -7.64 -3.69 10.87
CA ILE A 76 -6.85 -3.49 9.65
C ILE A 76 -7.28 -4.54 8.65
N TYR A 77 -7.47 -4.13 7.40
CA TYR A 77 -7.96 -5.01 6.33
C TYR A 77 -7.60 -4.38 4.98
N ILE A 78 -7.54 -5.22 3.95
CA ILE A 78 -7.33 -4.78 2.57
C ILE A 78 -8.64 -4.97 1.83
N GLU A 79 -9.05 -3.93 1.10
CA GLU A 79 -10.15 -4.00 0.14
C GLU A 79 -9.56 -3.96 -1.27
N ASP A 80 -10.11 -4.72 -2.20
CA ASP A 80 -9.66 -4.69 -3.59
C ASP A 80 -10.01 -3.34 -4.22
N VAL A 81 -9.15 -2.88 -5.13
CA VAL A 81 -9.43 -1.70 -5.97
C VAL A 81 -9.64 -2.14 -7.42
N PRO A 82 -10.37 -1.37 -8.24
CA PRO A 82 -10.53 -1.65 -9.66
C PRO A 82 -9.17 -1.80 -10.37
N ALA A 83 -9.07 -2.72 -11.33
CA ALA A 83 -7.81 -3.05 -12.02
C ALA A 83 -7.24 -1.89 -12.86
N ASP A 84 -8.09 -0.93 -13.21
CA ASP A 84 -7.82 0.31 -13.95
C ASP A 84 -7.67 1.53 -13.02
N PHE A 85 -7.68 1.33 -11.70
CA PHE A 85 -7.51 2.41 -10.74
C PHE A 85 -6.08 2.96 -10.77
N ASN A 86 -5.92 4.20 -11.22
CA ASN A 86 -4.64 4.92 -11.20
C ASN A 86 -4.74 6.18 -10.33
N PRO A 87 -4.41 6.10 -9.03
CA PRO A 87 -4.50 7.23 -8.14
C PRO A 87 -3.39 8.25 -8.43
N SER A 88 -3.82 9.49 -8.68
CA SER A 88 -2.95 10.65 -8.84
C SER A 88 -3.50 11.84 -8.07
N TYR A 89 -2.64 12.75 -7.63
CA TYR A 89 -3.06 14.03 -7.07
C TYR A 89 -2.08 15.14 -7.47
N VAL A 90 -2.53 16.38 -7.42
CA VAL A 90 -1.68 17.55 -7.70
C VAL A 90 -1.38 18.27 -6.40
N GLN A 91 -0.11 18.58 -6.18
CA GLN A 91 0.36 19.37 -5.05
C GLN A 91 1.50 20.28 -5.52
N ASP A 92 1.44 21.56 -5.16
CA ASP A 92 2.49 22.54 -5.48
C ASP A 92 2.84 22.60 -6.98
N GLY A 93 1.82 22.46 -7.85
CA GLY A 93 1.98 22.46 -9.31
C GLY A 93 2.50 21.16 -9.92
N GLN A 94 2.85 20.17 -9.10
CA GLN A 94 3.33 18.86 -9.56
C GLN A 94 2.23 17.81 -9.40
N ARG A 95 2.06 16.99 -10.43
CA ARG A 95 1.27 15.76 -10.33
C ARG A 95 2.11 14.69 -9.66
N TYR A 96 1.49 13.99 -8.72
CA TYR A 96 2.05 12.84 -8.03
C TYR A 96 1.22 11.61 -8.36
N GLU A 97 1.91 10.50 -8.59
CA GLU A 97 1.32 9.18 -8.86
C GLU A 97 1.91 8.15 -7.90
N LEU A 98 1.25 7.00 -7.76
CA LEU A 98 1.84 5.90 -7.00
C LEU A 98 3.00 5.27 -7.78
N ASN A 99 4.09 4.97 -7.07
CA ASN A 99 5.22 4.23 -7.61
C ASN A 99 4.99 2.73 -7.79
N LEU A 100 3.74 2.25 -7.65
CA LEU A 100 3.34 0.89 -7.95
C LEU A 100 1.89 0.86 -8.41
N LYS A 101 1.53 -0.20 -9.14
CA LYS A 101 0.14 -0.44 -9.53
C LYS A 101 -0.64 -0.92 -8.30
N PRO A 102 -1.69 -0.21 -7.85
CA PRO A 102 -2.44 -0.63 -6.69
C PRO A 102 -3.31 -1.85 -7.04
N THR A 103 -3.29 -2.85 -6.16
CA THR A 103 -4.18 -4.02 -6.20
C THR A 103 -5.17 -4.01 -5.04
N GLY A 104 -4.93 -3.18 -4.03
CA GLY A 104 -5.88 -2.96 -2.94
C GLY A 104 -5.63 -1.68 -2.16
N GLN A 105 -6.52 -1.44 -1.20
CA GLN A 105 -6.47 -0.36 -0.25
C GLN A 105 -6.39 -0.94 1.17
N LEU A 106 -5.27 -0.69 1.84
CA LEU A 106 -5.08 -0.96 3.25
C LEU A 106 -5.85 0.06 4.08
N ASN A 107 -6.93 -0.41 4.71
CA ASN A 107 -7.76 0.37 5.60
C ASN A 107 -7.34 0.10 7.04
N ILE A 108 -6.85 1.12 7.75
CA ILE A 108 -6.41 1.02 9.14
C ILE A 108 -7.32 1.87 10.02
N VAL A 109 -8.09 1.22 10.89
CA VAL A 109 -8.99 1.86 11.84
C VAL A 109 -8.29 1.99 13.18
N TYR A 110 -8.13 3.22 13.62
CA TYR A 110 -7.54 3.58 14.90
C TYR A 110 -8.60 4.06 15.90
N ILE A 111 -8.30 3.87 17.17
CA ILE A 111 -8.86 4.69 18.25
C ILE A 111 -7.73 5.57 18.79
N SER A 112 -7.96 6.88 18.77
CA SER A 112 -7.07 7.85 19.39
C SER A 112 -7.15 7.78 20.91
N ASN A 113 -6.14 8.31 21.61
CA ASN A 113 -6.14 8.46 23.07
C ASN A 113 -7.39 9.16 23.64
N LYS A 114 -8.08 9.99 22.85
CA LYS A 114 -9.31 10.68 23.25
C LYS A 114 -10.58 9.85 22.98
N GLY A 115 -10.45 8.57 22.65
CA GLY A 115 -11.55 7.67 22.31
C GLY A 115 -12.15 7.88 20.90
N LYS A 116 -11.76 8.94 20.18
CA LYS A 116 -12.24 9.20 18.82
C LYS A 116 -11.70 8.14 17.85
N ARG A 117 -12.62 7.52 17.11
CA ARG A 117 -12.31 6.62 15.99
C ARG A 117 -11.85 7.43 14.78
N THR A 118 -10.74 7.02 14.18
CA THR A 118 -10.21 7.59 12.94
C THR A 118 -9.75 6.46 12.02
N SER A 119 -9.64 6.73 10.73
CA SER A 119 -9.07 5.79 9.76
C SER A 119 -7.92 6.43 9.00
N SER A 120 -7.02 5.58 8.49
CA SER A 120 -6.07 5.96 7.44
C SER A 120 -6.16 4.92 6.34
N GLN A 121 -6.02 5.39 5.11
CA GLN A 121 -6.09 4.58 3.90
C GLN A 121 -4.74 4.70 3.20
N LEU A 122 -4.17 3.56 2.85
CA LEU A 122 -2.92 3.47 2.10
C LEU A 122 -3.13 2.50 0.95
N PHE A 123 -2.64 2.83 -0.24
CA PHE A 123 -2.71 1.90 -1.37
C PHE A 123 -1.60 0.86 -1.26
N VAL A 124 -1.93 -0.38 -1.62
CA VAL A 124 -1.02 -1.50 -1.65
C VAL A 124 -1.02 -2.16 -3.03
N GLY A 125 0.13 -2.69 -3.42
CA GLY A 125 0.28 -3.43 -4.67
C GLY A 125 1.42 -4.43 -4.58
N GLU A 126 1.43 -5.36 -5.52
CA GLU A 126 2.46 -6.38 -5.64
C GLU A 126 3.76 -5.76 -6.20
N HIS A 127 4.88 -6.11 -5.58
CA HIS A 127 6.21 -5.78 -6.06
C HIS A 127 7.20 -6.89 -5.67
N ASN A 128 7.79 -7.55 -6.67
CA ASN A 128 8.74 -8.66 -6.50
C ASN A 128 8.21 -9.84 -5.66
N GLY A 129 7.00 -10.28 -5.96
CA GLY A 129 6.27 -11.36 -5.29
C GLY A 129 5.79 -11.01 -3.88
N ARG A 130 5.77 -9.73 -3.50
CA ARG A 130 5.42 -9.28 -2.15
C ARG A 130 4.50 -8.07 -2.20
N LEU A 131 3.52 -8.05 -1.31
CA LEU A 131 2.66 -6.88 -1.15
C LEU A 131 3.45 -5.74 -0.48
N LYS A 132 3.33 -4.52 -1.04
CA LYS A 132 3.97 -3.29 -0.56
C LYS A 132 2.98 -2.14 -0.52
N ILE A 133 3.24 -1.19 0.37
CA ILE A 133 2.55 0.10 0.42
C ILE A 133 3.14 0.99 -0.68
N GLY A 134 2.28 1.49 -1.56
CA GLY A 134 2.67 2.45 -2.59
C GLY A 134 2.96 3.82 -1.98
N SER A 135 3.93 4.51 -2.56
CA SER A 135 4.31 5.86 -2.20
C SER A 135 4.09 6.79 -3.37
N ALA A 136 3.71 8.03 -3.07
CA ALA A 136 3.59 9.07 -4.07
C ALA A 136 4.98 9.48 -4.58
N ILE A 137 5.11 9.57 -5.91
CA ILE A 137 6.28 10.08 -6.63
C ILE A 137 5.82 11.11 -7.64
N VAL A 138 6.70 12.05 -8.00
CA VAL A 138 6.39 13.04 -9.05
C VAL A 138 6.16 12.30 -10.36
N ALA A 139 5.04 12.59 -11.02
CA ALA A 139 4.68 12.00 -12.28
C ALA A 139 5.70 12.42 -13.36
N PRO A 140 6.16 11.51 -14.24
CA PRO A 140 7.19 11.82 -15.24
C PRO A 140 6.88 13.05 -16.10
N GLU A 141 5.60 13.26 -16.44
CA GLU A 141 5.14 14.41 -17.22
C GLU A 141 5.27 15.75 -16.48
N SER A 142 5.23 15.74 -15.14
CA SER A 142 5.48 16.95 -14.33
C SER A 142 6.97 17.28 -14.24
N VAL A 143 7.85 16.32 -14.47
CA VAL A 143 9.30 16.54 -14.57
C VAL A 143 9.67 17.12 -15.93
N ALA A 144 8.97 16.71 -17.00
CA ALA A 144 9.22 17.23 -18.35
C ALA A 144 8.87 18.73 -18.51
N CYS A 145 7.89 19.26 -17.77
CA CYS A 145 7.51 20.68 -17.81
C CYS A 145 8.46 21.62 -17.05
N SER A 146 9.42 21.12 -16.25
CA SER A 146 10.31 22.03 -15.47
C SER A 146 11.53 22.51 -16.24
N ASP A 147 11.89 21.87 -17.35
CA ASP A 147 13.08 22.20 -18.14
C ASP A 147 12.78 23.06 -19.38
N ASP A 148 11.53 23.13 -19.83
CA ASP A 148 11.10 24.02 -20.91
C ASP A 148 10.31 25.20 -20.36
N LYS A 149 10.75 26.42 -20.70
CA LYS A 149 10.10 27.71 -20.38
C LYS A 149 8.77 27.91 -21.12
N SER A 150 7.89 26.91 -21.13
CA SER A 150 6.57 26.98 -21.75
C SER A 150 5.68 25.83 -21.27
N CYS A 151 5.48 25.77 -19.96
CA CYS A 151 4.21 25.42 -19.31
C CYS A 151 3.86 26.64 -18.43
#